data_AF-A0AAW1VAE8-F1
#
_entry.id   AF-A0AAW1VAE8-F1
#
_cell.length_a   1.000
_cell.length_b   1.000
_cell.length_c   1.000
_cell.angle_alpha   90.00
_cell.angle_beta   90.00
_cell.angle_gamma   90.00
#
_symmetry.space_group_name_H-M   'P 1'
#
loop_
_entity.id
_entity.type
_entity.pdbx_description
1 polymer ?
#
loop_
_entity_poly.entity_id
_entity_poly.type
_entity_poly.pdbx_seq_one_letter_code
_entity_poly.pdbx_strand_id
1 'polypeptide(L)'
;MNTIPFDAIVLGNHEFDDGIDGVTPFMKQLKAPVVLCNMNDTLEPTIQGLYSKSVVIERNGKKIGIIGVILKSVNEISNTGKLSFFDESESVNREAERLVRDEGVFTNVVLSHSGYGIEKLIAQKATSKIGLVIGAHSHTFLYTGANHPGPDKPAGPYPTIERNKDGQIVLLTQASAYTKYLGNITVFYDENGYVKDWSGSPVFMENAIVEDPTYFTELQPYKEIVGQMGDTVIGSSLVRLERDDCRMGECMLGNFVTDAMVYAYVERAPTGSWTKAAIAITNAGGLRRTIEKGNITYAELITAQPF
;
A
#
# COMPACT_ATOMS: atom_id res chain seq x y z
N MET A 1 8.44 12.61 0.53
CA MET A 1 8.02 12.09 1.85
C MET A 1 8.65 12.87 3.01
N ASN A 2 9.97 13.05 3.07
CA ASN A 2 10.67 13.73 4.18
C ASN A 2 10.22 15.15 4.55
N THR A 3 9.52 15.85 3.66
CA THR A 3 8.95 17.17 3.91
C THR A 3 7.67 17.11 4.75
N ILE A 4 6.99 15.96 4.73
CA ILE A 4 5.84 15.66 5.58
C ILE A 4 6.38 15.00 6.86
N PRO A 5 6.02 15.49 8.06
CA PRO A 5 6.53 14.98 9.32
C PRO A 5 5.79 13.69 9.73
N PHE A 6 5.97 12.62 8.96
CA PHE A 6 5.40 11.32 9.31
C PHE A 6 6.01 10.80 10.62
N ASP A 7 5.15 10.34 11.54
CA ASP A 7 5.57 9.71 12.79
C ASP A 7 6.17 8.31 12.56
N ALA A 8 5.73 7.60 11.52
CA ALA A 8 6.24 6.30 11.11
C ALA A 8 5.85 5.95 9.67
N ILE A 9 6.59 5.04 9.04
CA ILE A 9 6.29 4.46 7.72
C ILE A 9 6.37 2.93 7.86
N VAL A 10 5.45 2.20 7.21
CA VAL A 10 5.55 0.74 7.04
C VAL A 10 5.94 0.45 5.59
N LEU A 11 6.78 -0.56 5.38
CA LEU A 11 7.06 -1.04 4.02
C LEU A 11 5.87 -1.85 3.51
N GLY A 12 5.52 -1.65 2.26
CA GLY A 12 4.63 -2.52 1.50
C GLY A 12 5.40 -3.46 0.58
N ASN A 13 4.65 -4.20 -0.23
CA ASN A 13 5.26 -5.16 -1.15
C ASN A 13 6.05 -4.47 -2.26
N HIS A 14 5.57 -3.33 -2.78
CA HIS A 14 6.18 -2.65 -3.92
C HIS A 14 7.50 -1.95 -3.59
N GLU A 15 7.77 -1.70 -2.31
CA GLU A 15 9.09 -1.21 -1.87
C GLU A 15 10.21 -2.21 -2.18
N PHE A 16 9.89 -3.48 -2.43
CA PHE A 16 10.85 -4.55 -2.74
C PHE A 16 10.93 -4.91 -4.23
N ASP A 17 10.26 -4.19 -5.14
CA ASP A 17 10.23 -4.56 -6.56
C ASP A 17 11.64 -4.53 -7.19
N ASP A 18 12.43 -3.54 -6.82
CA ASP A 18 13.86 -3.41 -7.20
C ASP A 18 14.80 -4.19 -6.27
N GLY A 19 14.27 -5.11 -5.46
CA GLY A 19 15.04 -5.93 -4.56
C GLY A 19 15.54 -5.22 -3.30
N ILE A 20 16.36 -5.93 -2.53
CA ILE A 20 17.05 -5.38 -1.35
C ILE A 20 17.94 -4.18 -1.72
N ASP A 21 18.53 -4.22 -2.91
CA ASP A 21 19.38 -3.16 -3.44
C ASP A 21 18.59 -1.88 -3.76
N GLY A 22 17.29 -2.00 -4.09
CA GLY A 22 16.39 -0.86 -4.30
C GLY A 22 15.84 -0.26 -3.01
N VAL A 23 15.38 -1.11 -2.08
CA VAL A 23 14.75 -0.64 -0.83
C VAL A 23 15.75 -0.02 0.16
N THR A 24 16.98 -0.56 0.22
CA THR A 24 17.98 -0.16 1.20
C THR A 24 18.39 1.33 1.09
N PRO A 25 18.72 1.85 -0.12
CA PRO A 25 19.00 3.27 -0.31
C PRO A 25 17.79 4.16 0.01
N PHE A 26 16.58 3.71 -0.34
CA PHE A 26 15.35 4.44 -0.02
C PHE A 26 15.19 4.61 1.50
N MET A 27 15.30 3.52 2.27
CA MET A 27 15.19 3.57 3.73
C MET A 27 16.26 4.46 4.38
N LYS A 28 17.50 4.45 3.88
CA LYS A 28 18.59 5.31 4.38
C LYS A 28 18.31 6.81 4.22
N GLN A 29 17.47 7.18 3.25
CA GLN A 29 17.12 8.58 3.01
C GLN A 29 15.90 9.04 3.82
N LEU A 30 15.10 8.12 4.38
CA LEU A 30 13.91 8.48 5.14
C LEU A 30 14.27 9.12 6.49
N LYS A 31 13.59 10.22 6.81
CA LYS A 31 13.68 10.87 8.14
C LYS A 31 12.72 10.26 9.14
N ALA A 32 11.56 9.80 8.68
CA ALA A 32 10.59 9.10 9.51
C ALA A 32 11.08 7.66 9.75
N PRO A 33 10.84 7.09 10.95
CA PRO A 33 11.24 5.73 11.25
C PRO A 33 10.44 4.73 10.43
N VAL A 34 11.11 3.72 9.90
CA VAL A 34 10.47 2.57 9.25
C VAL A 34 10.16 1.51 10.31
N VAL A 35 8.91 1.06 10.36
CA VAL A 35 8.43 0.05 11.31
C VAL A 35 8.00 -1.24 10.60
N LEU A 36 8.46 -2.39 11.09
CA LEU A 36 8.09 -3.71 10.56
C LEU A 36 8.39 -4.83 11.58
N CYS A 37 7.37 -5.38 12.23
CA CYS A 37 7.55 -6.30 13.36
C CYS A 37 7.69 -7.78 12.97
N ASN A 38 7.24 -8.15 11.77
CA ASN A 38 7.17 -9.54 11.31
C ASN A 38 8.25 -9.92 10.29
N MET A 39 9.22 -9.05 10.02
CA MET A 39 10.33 -9.34 9.10
C MET A 39 11.53 -9.96 9.83
N ASN A 40 12.08 -11.03 9.25
CA ASN A 40 13.36 -11.63 9.61
C ASN A 40 14.39 -11.37 8.51
N ASP A 41 15.42 -10.62 8.87
CA ASP A 41 16.49 -10.10 8.03
C ASP A 41 17.86 -10.77 8.32
N THR A 42 17.87 -11.90 9.04
CA THR A 42 19.12 -12.61 9.41
C THR A 42 20.00 -12.92 8.21
N LEU A 43 19.39 -13.14 7.03
CA LEU A 43 20.09 -13.47 5.78
C LEU A 43 20.26 -12.26 4.84
N GLU A 44 19.87 -11.06 5.26
CA GLU A 44 19.96 -9.81 4.50
C GLU A 44 20.63 -8.70 5.35
N PRO A 45 21.95 -8.74 5.56
CA PRO A 45 22.63 -7.83 6.49
C PRO A 45 22.61 -6.36 6.07
N THR A 46 22.28 -6.04 4.81
CA THR A 46 22.25 -4.67 4.29
C THR A 46 21.04 -3.87 4.76
N ILE A 47 19.94 -4.55 5.12
CA ILE A 47 18.70 -3.92 5.61
C ILE A 47 18.67 -3.82 7.15
N GLN A 48 19.55 -4.57 7.84
CA GLN A 48 19.64 -4.58 9.30
C GLN A 48 19.90 -3.18 9.86
N GLY A 49 19.15 -2.81 10.90
CA GLY A 49 19.27 -1.51 11.56
C GLY A 49 18.63 -0.33 10.83
N LEU A 50 18.02 -0.54 9.65
CA LEU A 50 17.28 0.50 8.92
C LEU A 50 15.80 0.59 9.29
N TYR A 51 15.32 -0.34 10.11
CA TYR A 51 13.95 -0.38 10.60
C TYR A 51 13.92 -0.82 12.07
N SER A 52 12.79 -0.58 12.73
CA SER A 52 12.47 -1.15 14.03
C SER A 52 11.17 -1.94 13.95
N LYS A 53 10.84 -2.75 14.96
CA LYS A 53 9.53 -3.43 15.01
C LYS A 53 8.37 -2.44 15.23
N SER A 54 8.67 -1.40 15.99
CA SER A 54 7.73 -0.37 16.40
C SER A 54 8.46 0.92 16.77
N VAL A 55 7.71 2.00 16.96
CA VAL A 55 8.16 3.23 17.63
C VAL A 55 7.15 3.65 18.68
N VAL A 56 7.62 4.37 19.70
CA VAL A 56 6.75 4.99 20.70
C VAL A 56 6.80 6.50 20.54
N ILE A 57 5.64 7.09 20.31
CA ILE A 57 5.46 8.54 20.32
C ILE A 57 4.76 8.97 21.60
N GLU A 58 5.08 10.16 22.09
CA GLU A 58 4.38 10.75 23.23
C GLU A 58 3.54 11.93 22.77
N ARG A 59 2.27 11.96 23.20
CA ARG A 59 1.34 13.07 22.99
C ARG A 59 0.58 13.32 24.27
N ASN A 60 0.64 14.55 24.78
CA ASN A 60 -0.05 14.96 26.01
C ASN A 60 0.22 14.01 27.21
N GLY A 61 1.47 13.57 27.40
CA GLY A 61 1.86 12.67 28.49
C GLY A 61 1.42 11.22 28.32
N LYS A 62 0.85 10.83 27.17
CA LYS A 62 0.46 9.46 26.84
C LYS A 62 1.39 8.89 25.77
N LYS A 63 1.97 7.72 26.07
CA LYS A 63 2.80 6.95 25.14
C LYS A 63 1.93 6.11 24.21
N ILE A 64 2.09 6.27 22.91
CA ILE A 64 1.38 5.54 21.86
C ILE A 64 2.40 4.71 21.09
N GLY A 65 2.20 3.40 21.07
CA GLY A 65 3.02 2.49 20.25
C GLY A 65 2.50 2.47 18.81
N ILE A 66 3.39 2.56 17.83
CA ILE A 66 3.09 2.35 16.41
C ILE A 66 3.86 1.12 15.95
N ILE A 67 3.14 0.07 15.60
CA ILE A 67 3.70 -1.25 15.24
C ILE A 67 3.49 -1.47 13.75
N GLY A 68 4.57 -1.71 13.01
CA GLY A 68 4.50 -1.97 11.58
C GLY A 68 4.29 -3.45 11.26
N VAL A 69 3.54 -3.79 10.22
CA VAL A 69 3.37 -5.18 9.76
C VAL A 69 3.10 -5.23 8.26
N ILE A 70 3.62 -6.25 7.58
CA ILE A 70 3.38 -6.51 6.15
C ILE A 70 2.78 -7.91 5.97
N LEU A 71 2.09 -8.13 4.85
CA LEU A 71 1.63 -9.46 4.43
C LEU A 71 2.75 -10.51 4.51
N LYS A 72 2.48 -11.64 5.18
CA LYS A 72 3.43 -12.74 5.34
C LYS A 72 3.89 -13.33 4.01
N SER A 73 2.99 -13.41 3.03
CA SER A 73 3.27 -13.97 1.70
C SER A 73 3.89 -12.95 0.73
N VAL A 74 4.47 -11.84 1.20
CA VAL A 74 5.07 -10.81 0.34
C VAL A 74 6.14 -11.37 -0.62
N ASN A 75 6.86 -12.42 -0.22
CA ASN A 75 7.86 -13.11 -1.07
C ASN A 75 7.27 -13.71 -2.36
N GLU A 76 5.96 -13.91 -2.40
CA GLU A 76 5.27 -14.48 -3.57
C GLU A 76 4.88 -13.39 -4.58
N ILE A 77 4.97 -12.11 -4.19
CA ILE A 77 4.45 -10.98 -4.96
C ILE A 77 5.44 -9.81 -5.10
N SER A 78 6.68 -9.96 -4.63
CA SER A 78 7.78 -9.01 -4.84
C SER A 78 9.15 -9.67 -4.62
N ASN A 79 10.23 -8.95 -4.92
CA ASN A 79 11.61 -9.44 -4.86
C ASN A 79 12.26 -9.16 -3.49
N THR A 80 11.85 -9.88 -2.47
CA THR A 80 12.32 -9.67 -1.09
C THR A 80 13.67 -10.32 -0.75
N GLY A 81 14.40 -10.83 -1.75
CA GLY A 81 15.67 -11.54 -1.52
C GLY A 81 15.50 -12.76 -0.60
N LYS A 82 16.28 -12.81 0.48
CA LYS A 82 16.27 -13.88 1.50
C LYS A 82 15.52 -13.48 2.77
N LEU A 83 14.73 -12.41 2.73
CA LEU A 83 13.85 -12.08 3.84
C LEU A 83 12.80 -13.17 4.04
N SER A 84 12.44 -13.40 5.29
CA SER A 84 11.30 -14.25 5.64
C SER A 84 10.36 -13.49 6.57
N PHE A 85 9.08 -13.82 6.51
CA PHE A 85 8.04 -13.09 7.23
C PHE A 85 7.26 -14.03 8.15
N PHE A 86 7.14 -13.62 9.41
CA PHE A 86 6.38 -14.32 10.43
C PHE A 86 4.87 -14.01 10.31
N ASP A 87 4.05 -14.77 11.05
CA ASP A 87 2.61 -14.48 11.17
C ASP A 87 2.37 -13.05 11.66
N GLU A 88 1.45 -12.37 11.00
CA GLU A 88 1.14 -10.96 11.20
C GLU A 88 0.54 -10.73 12.58
N SER A 89 -0.47 -11.53 12.96
CA SER A 89 -1.20 -11.35 14.22
C SER A 89 -0.31 -11.69 15.42
N GLU A 90 0.44 -12.79 15.34
CA GLU A 90 1.37 -13.20 16.40
C GLU A 90 2.46 -12.15 16.63
N SER A 91 3.05 -11.63 15.54
CA SER A 91 4.14 -10.66 15.63
C SER A 91 3.67 -9.32 16.18
N VAL A 92 2.50 -8.84 15.73
CA VAL A 92 1.87 -7.62 16.24
C VAL A 92 1.56 -7.75 17.73
N ASN A 93 0.95 -8.86 18.14
CA ASN A 93 0.58 -9.08 19.54
C ASN A 93 1.81 -9.13 20.46
N ARG A 94 2.85 -9.87 20.04
CA ARG A 94 4.11 -9.97 20.80
C ARG A 94 4.77 -8.61 21.00
N GLU A 95 4.77 -7.77 19.96
CA GLU A 95 5.34 -6.42 20.06
C GLU A 95 4.48 -5.49 20.90
N ALA A 96 3.15 -5.55 20.76
CA ALA A 96 2.22 -4.76 21.58
C ALA A 96 2.36 -5.08 23.08
N GLU A 97 2.47 -6.38 23.44
CA GLU A 97 2.68 -6.81 24.82
C GLU A 97 4.03 -6.35 25.36
N ARG A 98 5.09 -6.40 24.54
CA ARG A 98 6.42 -5.86 24.89
C ARG A 98 6.34 -4.37 25.21
N LEU A 99 5.72 -3.58 24.33
CA LEU A 99 5.56 -2.13 24.49
C LEU A 99 4.79 -1.76 25.76
N VAL A 100 3.73 -2.50 26.08
CA VAL A 100 2.96 -2.28 27.30
C VAL A 100 3.79 -2.60 28.54
N ARG A 101 4.47 -3.76 28.55
CA ARG A 101 5.25 -4.23 29.70
C ARG A 101 6.49 -3.38 29.95
N ASP A 102 7.25 -3.08 28.91
CA ASP A 102 8.60 -2.52 29.03
C ASP A 102 8.59 -0.99 28.97
N GLU A 103 7.63 -0.40 28.27
CA GLU A 103 7.60 1.05 28.00
C GLU A 103 6.38 1.77 28.60
N GLY A 104 5.41 1.00 29.14
CA GLY A 104 4.20 1.54 29.74
C GLY A 104 3.28 2.20 28.72
N VAL A 105 3.24 1.66 27.48
CA VAL A 105 2.42 2.20 26.41
C VAL A 105 0.94 2.19 26.80
N PHE A 106 0.29 3.34 26.57
CA PHE A 106 -1.11 3.57 26.89
C PHE A 106 -2.03 2.82 25.92
N THR A 107 -1.75 2.90 24.62
CA THR A 107 -2.46 2.19 23.55
C THR A 107 -1.53 2.00 22.34
N ASN A 108 -1.81 1.00 21.51
CA ASN A 108 -1.05 0.68 20.30
C ASN A 108 -1.90 0.91 19.05
N VAL A 109 -1.23 1.39 18.01
CA VAL A 109 -1.71 1.52 16.63
C VAL A 109 -0.91 0.55 15.77
N VAL A 110 -1.60 -0.25 14.96
CA VAL A 110 -0.98 -1.11 13.96
C VAL A 110 -0.98 -0.37 12.62
N LEU A 111 0.19 -0.16 12.05
CA LEU A 111 0.38 0.36 10.70
C LEU A 111 0.68 -0.82 9.76
N SER A 112 -0.28 -1.19 8.92
CA SER A 112 -0.31 -2.47 8.22
C SER A 112 -0.30 -2.31 6.70
N HIS A 113 0.44 -3.19 6.03
CA HIS A 113 0.34 -3.45 4.59
C HIS A 113 0.05 -4.94 4.34
N SER A 114 -1.01 -5.45 4.95
CA SER A 114 -1.42 -6.85 4.85
C SER A 114 -2.73 -7.09 4.10
N GLY A 115 -3.51 -6.03 3.84
CA GLY A 115 -4.77 -6.12 3.11
C GLY A 115 -5.96 -6.35 4.05
N TYR A 116 -7.10 -5.78 3.67
CA TYR A 116 -8.27 -5.60 4.53
C TYR A 116 -8.77 -6.89 5.19
N GLY A 117 -8.73 -8.04 4.49
CA GLY A 117 -9.11 -9.33 5.07
C GLY A 117 -8.17 -9.77 6.20
N ILE A 118 -6.86 -9.69 5.99
CA ILE A 118 -5.85 -10.04 7.00
C ILE A 118 -5.87 -9.02 8.16
N GLU A 119 -6.10 -7.75 7.87
CA GLU A 119 -6.18 -6.70 8.88
C GLU A 119 -7.37 -6.86 9.83
N LYS A 120 -8.51 -7.38 9.33
CA LYS A 120 -9.61 -7.81 10.21
C LYS A 120 -9.19 -8.94 11.14
N LEU A 121 -8.44 -9.92 10.64
CA LEU A 121 -7.92 -11.01 11.47
C LEU A 121 -6.94 -10.50 12.53
N ILE A 122 -6.07 -9.54 12.18
CA ILE A 122 -5.18 -8.87 13.13
C ILE A 122 -6.01 -8.18 14.21
N ALA A 123 -7.05 -7.42 13.84
CA ALA A 123 -7.92 -6.72 14.80
C ALA A 123 -8.69 -7.69 15.71
N GLN A 124 -9.22 -8.80 15.18
CA GLN A 124 -9.94 -9.83 15.93
C GLN A 124 -9.05 -10.62 16.89
N LYS A 125 -7.80 -10.88 16.50
CA LYS A 125 -6.81 -11.60 17.32
C LYS A 125 -6.00 -10.69 18.23
N ALA A 126 -6.21 -9.37 18.15
CA ALA A 126 -5.42 -8.38 18.86
C ALA A 126 -5.42 -8.59 20.38
N THR A 127 -4.38 -8.12 21.06
CA THR A 127 -4.41 -7.96 22.51
C THR A 127 -5.27 -6.76 22.92
N SER A 128 -5.63 -6.67 24.19
CA SER A 128 -6.48 -5.60 24.73
C SER A 128 -5.94 -4.18 24.50
N LYS A 129 -4.63 -4.02 24.26
CA LYS A 129 -3.94 -2.73 24.14
C LYS A 129 -3.72 -2.27 22.71
N ILE A 130 -4.37 -2.88 21.73
CA ILE A 130 -4.41 -2.40 20.35
C ILE A 130 -5.80 -1.82 20.10
N GLY A 131 -5.87 -0.52 19.79
CA GLY A 131 -7.14 0.17 19.58
C GLY A 131 -7.43 0.51 18.12
N LEU A 132 -6.41 0.56 17.27
CA LEU A 132 -6.52 1.03 15.89
C LEU A 132 -5.59 0.23 14.98
N VAL A 133 -6.12 -0.18 13.83
CA VAL A 133 -5.39 -0.72 12.68
C VAL A 133 -5.57 0.25 11.51
N ILE A 134 -4.47 0.77 11.01
CA ILE A 134 -4.38 1.59 9.80
C ILE A 134 -3.83 0.68 8.70
N GLY A 135 -4.68 0.29 7.78
CA GLY A 135 -4.39 -0.72 6.76
C GLY A 135 -4.05 -0.18 5.38
N ALA A 136 -3.53 -1.07 4.53
CA ALA A 136 -3.16 -0.79 3.15
C ALA A 136 -3.20 -2.07 2.27
N HIS A 137 -2.40 -2.15 1.21
CA HIS A 137 -2.31 -3.27 0.25
C HIS A 137 -3.55 -3.54 -0.63
N SER A 138 -4.73 -3.72 -0.03
CA SER A 138 -5.95 -4.13 -0.76
C SER A 138 -6.68 -3.01 -1.52
N HIS A 139 -6.23 -1.75 -1.37
CA HIS A 139 -6.85 -0.56 -1.94
C HIS A 139 -8.32 -0.38 -1.49
N THR A 140 -8.65 -0.79 -0.26
CA THR A 140 -10.04 -0.78 0.21
C THR A 140 -10.48 0.65 0.53
N PHE A 141 -11.55 1.09 -0.12
CA PHE A 141 -12.23 2.32 0.26
C PHE A 141 -13.29 2.02 1.34
N LEU A 142 -13.18 2.67 2.48
CA LEU A 142 -14.13 2.56 3.59
C LEU A 142 -14.80 3.92 3.79
N TYR A 143 -16.12 3.91 4.00
CA TYR A 143 -16.89 5.13 4.28
C TYR A 143 -18.19 4.81 5.00
N THR A 144 -18.59 5.67 5.95
CA THR A 144 -19.88 5.56 6.66
C THR A 144 -20.83 6.65 6.19
N GLY A 145 -21.97 6.27 5.60
CA GLY A 145 -22.99 7.19 5.10
C GLY A 145 -23.32 6.98 3.62
N ALA A 146 -24.47 7.48 3.17
CA ALA A 146 -24.95 7.27 1.81
C ALA A 146 -24.23 8.13 0.75
N ASN A 147 -23.75 9.32 1.14
CA ASN A 147 -23.10 10.27 0.24
C ASN A 147 -21.59 10.22 0.46
N HIS A 148 -20.94 9.16 -0.02
CA HIS A 148 -19.48 9.06 0.04
C HIS A 148 -18.83 10.00 -0.99
N PRO A 149 -17.64 10.57 -0.69
CA PRO A 149 -16.96 11.44 -1.61
C PRO A 149 -16.18 10.63 -2.65
N GLY A 150 -15.91 11.27 -3.80
CA GLY A 150 -15.14 10.68 -4.89
C GLY A 150 -15.81 9.49 -5.58
N PRO A 151 -15.11 8.87 -6.55
CA PRO A 151 -15.69 7.88 -7.46
C PRO A 151 -15.74 6.45 -6.90
N ASP A 152 -15.03 6.15 -5.80
CA ASP A 152 -14.86 4.78 -5.32
C ASP A 152 -16.07 4.33 -4.50
N LYS A 153 -16.51 3.08 -4.68
CA LYS A 153 -17.62 2.51 -3.90
C LYS A 153 -17.12 1.98 -2.55
N PRO A 154 -17.73 2.36 -1.42
CA PRO A 154 -17.32 1.85 -0.10
C PRO A 154 -17.49 0.33 -0.01
N ALA A 155 -16.45 -0.37 0.43
CA ALA A 155 -16.48 -1.81 0.72
C ALA A 155 -16.98 -2.11 2.15
N GLY A 156 -17.11 -1.07 2.99
CA GLY A 156 -17.54 -1.17 4.38
C GLY A 156 -17.50 0.19 5.07
N PRO A 157 -17.93 0.25 6.35
CA PRO A 157 -17.92 1.48 7.13
C PRO A 157 -16.48 1.94 7.42
N TYR A 158 -16.32 3.25 7.57
CA TYR A 158 -15.11 3.87 8.12
C TYR A 158 -15.40 4.43 9.52
N PRO A 159 -14.65 4.01 10.55
CA PRO A 159 -13.84 2.79 10.57
C PRO A 159 -14.72 1.53 10.48
N THR A 160 -14.12 0.42 10.08
CA THR A 160 -14.69 -0.90 10.34
C THR A 160 -14.43 -1.26 11.80
N ILE A 161 -15.46 -1.79 12.47
CA ILE A 161 -15.40 -2.10 13.90
C ILE A 161 -15.25 -3.60 14.06
N GLU A 162 -14.13 -4.00 14.65
CA GLU A 162 -13.88 -5.37 15.08
C GLU A 162 -13.85 -5.44 16.61
N ARG A 163 -13.94 -6.66 17.14
CA ARG A 163 -13.72 -6.92 18.57
C ARG A 163 -12.61 -7.94 18.73
N ASN A 164 -11.69 -7.66 19.64
CA ASN A 164 -10.63 -8.59 19.96
C ASN A 164 -11.10 -9.71 20.88
N LYS A 165 -10.19 -10.65 21.22
CA LYS A 165 -10.46 -11.79 22.10
C LYS A 165 -10.99 -11.41 23.50
N ASP A 166 -10.69 -10.20 23.97
CA ASP A 166 -11.11 -9.67 25.26
C ASP A 166 -12.39 -8.81 25.16
N GLY A 167 -13.03 -8.79 23.98
CA GLY A 167 -14.25 -8.04 23.70
C GLY A 167 -14.06 -6.53 23.49
N GLN A 168 -12.82 -6.03 23.54
CA GLN A 168 -12.50 -4.62 23.33
C GLN A 168 -12.65 -4.22 21.86
N ILE A 169 -13.06 -2.98 21.63
CA ILE A 169 -13.21 -2.41 20.29
C ILE A 169 -11.84 -2.19 19.67
N VAL A 170 -11.68 -2.65 18.43
CA VAL A 170 -10.53 -2.34 17.56
C VAL A 170 -11.06 -1.72 16.27
N LEU A 171 -10.62 -0.50 15.99
CA LEU A 171 -11.01 0.23 14.78
C LEU A 171 -10.09 -0.14 13.64
N LEU A 172 -10.62 -0.37 12.45
CA LEU A 172 -9.87 -0.66 11.23
C LEU A 172 -10.17 0.40 10.17
N THR A 173 -9.13 1.00 9.61
CA THR A 173 -9.23 2.04 8.57
C THR A 173 -8.39 1.70 7.35
N GLN A 174 -8.86 2.10 6.16
CA GLN A 174 -8.09 2.19 4.91
C GLN A 174 -8.59 3.41 4.14
N ALA A 175 -7.75 3.98 3.28
CA ALA A 175 -8.04 5.18 2.50
C ALA A 175 -7.89 4.97 0.99
N SER A 176 -8.40 3.85 0.45
CA SER A 176 -8.26 3.47 -0.96
C SER A 176 -6.78 3.43 -1.38
N ALA A 177 -6.42 4.04 -2.52
CA ALA A 177 -5.06 4.10 -3.06
C ALA A 177 -4.81 5.40 -3.86
N TYR A 178 -3.59 5.55 -4.36
CA TYR A 178 -3.17 6.62 -5.29
C TYR A 178 -3.33 8.03 -4.74
N THR A 179 -3.27 8.17 -3.40
CA THR A 179 -3.48 9.44 -2.69
C THR A 179 -4.80 10.14 -3.01
N LYS A 180 -5.77 9.40 -3.57
CA LYS A 180 -7.10 9.92 -3.90
C LYS A 180 -7.86 10.35 -2.65
N TYR A 181 -7.59 9.69 -1.53
CA TYR A 181 -8.13 10.04 -0.24
C TYR A 181 -7.03 10.16 0.81
N LEU A 182 -7.19 11.11 1.73
CA LEU A 182 -6.44 11.19 2.97
C LEU A 182 -7.28 10.61 4.11
N GLY A 183 -6.82 9.54 4.75
CA GLY A 183 -7.48 8.97 5.93
C GLY A 183 -7.48 9.97 7.09
N ASN A 184 -8.64 10.22 7.68
CA ASN A 184 -8.79 11.12 8.82
C ASN A 184 -9.71 10.49 9.87
N ILE A 185 -9.15 10.16 11.04
CA ILE A 185 -9.87 9.59 12.16
C ILE A 185 -9.40 10.23 13.47
N THR A 186 -10.36 10.55 14.32
CA THR A 186 -10.15 10.91 15.72
C THR A 186 -10.66 9.77 16.57
N VAL A 187 -9.82 9.23 17.45
CA VAL A 187 -10.16 8.12 18.35
C VAL A 187 -10.12 8.62 19.79
N PHE A 188 -11.20 8.37 20.53
CA PHE A 188 -11.33 8.70 21.93
C PHE A 188 -11.09 7.46 22.77
N TYR A 189 -10.14 7.54 23.69
CA TYR A 189 -9.77 6.45 24.59
C TYR A 189 -10.22 6.76 26.03
N ASP A 190 -10.52 5.74 26.82
CA ASP A 190 -10.66 5.89 28.27
C ASP A 190 -9.31 5.99 28.98
N GLU A 191 -9.34 6.14 30.31
CA GLU A 191 -8.14 6.22 31.15
C GLU A 191 -7.23 4.98 31.08
N ASN A 192 -7.77 3.85 30.62
CA ASN A 192 -7.06 2.60 30.43
C ASN A 192 -6.57 2.42 28.98
N GLY A 193 -6.78 3.39 28.08
CA GLY A 193 -6.32 3.30 26.70
C GLY A 193 -7.18 2.40 25.81
N TYR A 194 -8.41 2.08 26.24
CA TYR A 194 -9.40 1.36 25.44
C TYR A 194 -10.27 2.33 24.66
N VAL A 195 -10.60 1.99 23.42
CA VAL A 195 -11.44 2.82 22.55
C VAL A 195 -12.84 2.96 23.16
N LYS A 196 -13.31 4.21 23.28
CA LYS A 196 -14.66 4.56 23.74
C LYS A 196 -15.53 5.13 22.63
N ASP A 197 -14.95 5.95 21.78
CA ASP A 197 -15.67 6.63 20.71
C ASP A 197 -14.71 6.98 19.57
N TRP A 198 -15.24 7.36 18.42
CA TRP A 198 -14.47 7.81 17.26
C TRP A 198 -15.29 8.71 16.35
N SER A 199 -14.60 9.52 15.56
CA SER A 199 -15.21 10.31 14.49
C SER A 199 -14.24 10.51 13.34
N GLY A 200 -14.76 10.88 12.18
CA GLY A 200 -13.97 11.15 10.98
C GLY A 200 -14.36 10.27 9.80
N SER A 201 -13.78 10.61 8.66
CA SER A 201 -13.95 9.94 7.38
C SER A 201 -12.77 10.29 6.47
N PRO A 202 -12.47 9.48 5.44
CA PRO A 202 -11.47 9.84 4.45
C PRO A 202 -11.86 11.13 3.72
N VAL A 203 -10.90 12.04 3.57
CA VAL A 203 -11.05 13.28 2.80
C VAL A 203 -10.69 12.99 1.35
N PHE A 204 -11.62 13.21 0.42
CA PHE A 204 -11.34 13.09 -1.01
C PHE A 204 -10.51 14.27 -1.47
N MET A 205 -9.37 13.98 -2.08
CA MET A 205 -8.43 14.98 -2.58
C MET A 205 -8.90 15.51 -3.94
N GLU A 206 -9.98 16.30 -3.90
CA GLU A 206 -10.57 16.92 -5.08
C GLU A 206 -9.83 18.18 -5.53
N ASN A 207 -10.08 18.62 -6.77
CA ASN A 207 -9.45 19.81 -7.36
C ASN A 207 -9.72 21.12 -6.60
N ALA A 208 -10.73 21.15 -5.73
CA ALA A 208 -11.03 22.31 -4.89
C ALA A 208 -10.02 22.48 -3.74
N ILE A 209 -9.28 21.42 -3.38
CA ILE A 209 -8.19 21.51 -2.40
C ILE A 209 -7.01 22.20 -3.08
N VAL A 210 -6.64 23.37 -2.54
CA VAL A 210 -5.54 24.17 -3.07
C VAL A 210 -4.22 23.44 -2.83
N GLU A 211 -3.47 23.22 -3.90
CA GLU A 211 -2.12 22.68 -3.84
C GLU A 211 -1.19 23.64 -3.09
N ASP A 212 -0.31 23.10 -2.25
CA ASP A 212 0.70 23.93 -1.59
C ASP A 212 1.66 24.50 -2.66
N PRO A 213 1.81 25.83 -2.76
CA PRO A 213 2.61 26.46 -3.81
C PRO A 213 4.10 26.10 -3.71
N THR A 214 4.58 25.77 -2.51
CA THR A 214 5.95 25.30 -2.27
C THR A 214 6.16 23.97 -2.96
N TYR A 215 5.32 22.98 -2.66
CA TYR A 215 5.42 21.65 -3.27
C TYR A 215 5.14 21.69 -4.77
N PHE A 216 4.19 22.50 -5.22
CA PHE A 216 3.93 22.69 -6.65
C PHE A 216 5.19 23.15 -7.39
N THR A 217 5.91 24.12 -6.82
CA THR A 217 7.12 24.68 -7.41
C THR A 217 8.29 23.68 -7.36
N GLU A 218 8.50 23.04 -6.21
CA GLU A 218 9.58 22.05 -6.04
C GLU A 218 9.43 20.83 -6.96
N LEU A 219 8.20 20.45 -7.31
CA LEU A 219 7.93 19.31 -8.19
C LEU A 219 8.09 19.62 -9.68
N GLN A 220 8.09 20.89 -10.11
CA GLN A 220 8.14 21.24 -11.55
C GLN A 220 9.37 20.66 -12.28
N PRO A 221 10.61 20.78 -11.75
CA PRO A 221 11.77 20.24 -12.46
C PRO A 221 11.71 18.72 -12.65
N TYR A 222 11.18 18.00 -11.67
CA TYR A 222 11.01 16.55 -11.76
C TYR A 222 9.93 16.19 -12.79
N LYS A 223 8.84 16.95 -12.84
CA LYS A 223 7.78 16.78 -13.85
C LYS A 223 8.33 16.97 -15.26
N GLU A 224 9.19 17.95 -15.49
CA GLU A 224 9.81 18.19 -16.80
C GLU A 224 10.69 17.01 -17.23
N ILE A 225 11.53 16.48 -16.32
CA ILE A 225 12.39 15.33 -16.61
C ILE A 225 11.56 14.09 -16.97
N VAL A 226 10.53 13.79 -16.17
CA VAL A 226 9.65 12.64 -16.42
C VAL A 226 8.81 12.85 -17.68
N GLY A 227 8.32 14.06 -17.93
CA GLY A 227 7.51 14.41 -19.09
C GLY A 227 8.24 14.27 -20.42
N GLN A 228 9.54 14.60 -20.48
CA GLN A 228 10.35 14.42 -21.70
C GLN A 228 10.32 12.99 -22.23
N MET A 229 10.37 12.00 -21.34
CA MET A 229 10.25 10.60 -21.73
C MET A 229 8.78 10.19 -21.86
N GLY A 230 7.97 10.58 -20.88
CA GLY A 230 6.57 10.19 -20.72
C GLY A 230 5.67 10.62 -21.87
N ASP A 231 5.85 11.83 -22.39
CA ASP A 231 4.98 12.44 -23.41
C ASP A 231 5.26 11.93 -24.84
N THR A 232 6.26 11.04 -25.00
CA THR A 232 6.56 10.43 -26.29
C THR A 232 5.38 9.59 -26.76
N VAL A 233 4.75 9.97 -27.88
CA VAL A 233 3.69 9.20 -28.50
C VAL A 233 4.28 7.95 -29.14
N ILE A 234 3.85 6.78 -28.66
CA ILE A 234 4.29 5.47 -29.14
C ILE A 234 3.35 4.93 -30.23
N GLY A 235 2.08 5.32 -30.18
CA GLY A 235 1.09 4.93 -31.17
C GLY A 235 -0.27 5.52 -30.87
N SER A 236 -1.32 4.84 -31.34
CA SER A 236 -2.71 5.23 -31.06
C SER A 236 -3.65 4.02 -31.03
N SER A 237 -4.71 4.10 -30.24
CA SER A 237 -5.80 3.13 -30.24
C SER A 237 -7.13 3.78 -30.63
N LEU A 238 -7.92 3.09 -31.45
CA LEU A 238 -9.28 3.51 -31.80
C LEU A 238 -10.33 3.12 -30.75
N VAL A 239 -9.93 2.28 -29.78
CA VAL A 239 -10.79 1.77 -28.72
C VAL A 239 -10.16 2.01 -27.35
N ARG A 240 -11.00 2.04 -26.30
CA ARG A 240 -10.54 2.10 -24.91
C ARG A 240 -10.01 0.73 -24.50
N LEU A 241 -8.78 0.67 -23.98
CA LEU A 241 -8.17 -0.56 -23.47
C LEU A 241 -8.52 -0.70 -21.99
N GLU A 242 -9.75 -1.18 -21.74
CA GLU A 242 -10.35 -1.27 -20.41
C GLU A 242 -9.63 -2.28 -19.51
N ARG A 243 -9.33 -1.86 -18.28
CA ARG A 243 -8.65 -2.64 -17.24
C ARG A 243 -9.59 -3.18 -16.16
N ASP A 244 -10.71 -2.51 -15.89
CA ASP A 244 -11.50 -2.80 -14.68
C ASP A 244 -12.10 -4.22 -14.66
N ASP A 245 -12.43 -4.76 -15.84
CA ASP A 245 -12.96 -6.10 -15.99
C ASP A 245 -11.91 -7.21 -15.83
N CYS A 246 -10.61 -6.90 -15.90
CA CYS A 246 -9.53 -7.90 -15.95
C CYS A 246 -9.51 -8.84 -14.73
N ARG A 247 -10.06 -8.42 -13.58
CA ARG A 247 -10.12 -9.24 -12.36
C ARG A 247 -11.33 -10.16 -12.28
N MET A 248 -12.34 -9.93 -13.12
CA MET A 248 -13.63 -10.65 -13.08
C MET A 248 -13.94 -11.38 -14.39
N GLY A 249 -13.17 -11.12 -15.45
CA GLY A 249 -13.32 -11.76 -16.75
C GLY A 249 -12.24 -11.33 -17.74
N GLU A 250 -12.47 -11.64 -19.01
CA GLU A 250 -11.65 -11.17 -20.13
C GLU A 250 -11.72 -9.64 -20.24
N CYS A 251 -10.62 -8.99 -20.60
CA CYS A 251 -10.55 -7.54 -20.73
C CYS A 251 -9.66 -7.12 -21.91
N MET A 252 -9.97 -5.97 -22.49
CA MET A 252 -9.25 -5.46 -23.67
C MET A 252 -7.78 -5.17 -23.40
N LEU A 253 -7.44 -4.60 -22.23
CA LEU A 253 -6.04 -4.36 -21.88
C LEU A 253 -5.26 -5.65 -21.72
N GLY A 254 -5.88 -6.68 -21.12
CA GLY A 254 -5.27 -8.00 -20.97
C GLY A 254 -4.94 -8.62 -22.31
N ASN A 255 -5.91 -8.65 -23.22
CA ASN A 255 -5.72 -9.17 -24.58
C ASN A 255 -4.61 -8.42 -25.31
N PHE A 256 -4.64 -7.09 -25.30
CA PHE A 256 -3.62 -6.26 -25.93
C PHE A 256 -2.21 -6.57 -25.41
N VAL A 257 -2.05 -6.66 -24.09
CA VAL A 257 -0.75 -6.95 -23.45
C VAL A 257 -0.28 -8.37 -23.79
N THR A 258 -1.15 -9.39 -23.71
CA THR A 258 -0.75 -10.76 -24.01
C THR A 258 -0.44 -10.97 -25.49
N ASP A 259 -1.15 -10.31 -26.39
CA ASP A 259 -0.86 -10.32 -27.83
C ASP A 259 0.50 -9.67 -28.11
N ALA A 260 0.80 -8.53 -27.46
CA ALA A 260 2.10 -7.87 -27.56
C ALA A 260 3.24 -8.76 -27.02
N MET A 261 3.01 -9.50 -25.94
CA MET A 261 3.97 -10.47 -25.41
C MET A 261 4.29 -11.56 -26.43
N VAL A 262 3.27 -12.16 -27.07
CA VAL A 262 3.47 -13.18 -28.12
C VAL A 262 4.18 -12.57 -29.34
N TYR A 263 3.77 -11.36 -29.75
CA TYR A 263 4.36 -10.63 -30.87
C TYR A 263 5.87 -10.39 -30.69
N ALA A 264 6.32 -10.05 -29.48
CA ALA A 264 7.73 -9.84 -29.16
C ALA A 264 8.62 -11.09 -29.37
N TYR A 265 8.04 -12.28 -29.48
CA TYR A 265 8.75 -13.54 -29.74
C TYR A 265 8.67 -14.01 -31.19
N VAL A 266 7.95 -13.31 -32.07
CA VAL A 266 7.84 -13.64 -33.50
C VAL A 266 9.21 -13.58 -34.18
N GLU A 267 10.01 -12.54 -33.93
CA GLU A 267 11.36 -12.42 -34.50
C GLU A 267 12.34 -13.49 -34.01
N ARG A 268 11.99 -14.20 -32.93
CA ARG A 268 12.82 -15.27 -32.34
C ARG A 268 12.35 -16.67 -32.75
N ALA A 269 11.46 -16.78 -33.74
CA ALA A 269 10.90 -18.05 -34.17
C ALA A 269 11.98 -19.02 -34.68
N PRO A 270 11.97 -20.29 -34.24
CA PRO A 270 12.81 -21.33 -34.83
C PRO A 270 12.32 -21.68 -36.25
N THR A 271 13.20 -22.23 -37.08
CA THR A 271 12.86 -22.71 -38.42
C THR A 271 11.65 -23.64 -38.40
N GLY A 272 10.62 -23.33 -39.18
CA GLY A 272 9.38 -24.12 -39.23
C GLY A 272 8.31 -23.71 -38.21
N SER A 273 8.54 -22.67 -37.40
CA SER A 273 7.53 -22.04 -36.54
C SER A 273 7.34 -20.56 -36.90
N TRP A 274 6.18 -19.99 -36.55
CA TRP A 274 5.89 -18.56 -36.72
C TRP A 274 6.25 -17.71 -35.49
N THR A 275 6.45 -18.35 -34.33
CA THR A 275 6.90 -17.69 -33.09
C THR A 275 7.69 -18.67 -32.21
N LYS A 276 8.52 -18.15 -31.31
CA LYS A 276 9.17 -18.95 -30.26
C LYS A 276 8.20 -19.36 -29.15
N ALA A 277 7.19 -18.53 -28.87
CA ALA A 277 6.21 -18.76 -27.83
C ALA A 277 4.84 -18.25 -28.30
N ALA A 278 3.84 -19.14 -28.36
CA ALA A 278 2.52 -18.85 -28.90
C ALA A 278 1.46 -18.57 -27.82
N ILE A 279 1.81 -18.70 -26.54
CA ILE A 279 0.91 -18.50 -25.40
C ILE A 279 1.56 -17.49 -24.46
N ALA A 280 0.80 -16.46 -24.10
CA ALA A 280 1.14 -15.52 -23.03
C ALA A 280 0.04 -15.53 -21.97
N ILE A 281 0.45 -15.30 -20.73
CA ILE A 281 -0.42 -15.22 -19.58
C ILE A 281 0.10 -14.10 -18.69
N THR A 282 -0.81 -13.24 -18.25
CA THR A 282 -0.52 -12.17 -17.29
C THR A 282 -1.62 -12.14 -16.24
N ASN A 283 -1.26 -11.87 -14.99
CA ASN A 283 -2.23 -11.70 -13.92
C ASN A 283 -2.82 -10.29 -13.97
N ALA A 284 -4.11 -10.15 -13.70
CA ALA A 284 -4.80 -8.85 -13.65
C ALA A 284 -4.25 -7.87 -12.59
N GLY A 285 -3.40 -8.36 -11.68
CA GLY A 285 -2.67 -7.54 -10.71
C GLY A 285 -1.55 -6.71 -11.35
N GLY A 286 -0.91 -7.20 -12.41
CA GLY A 286 0.13 -6.50 -13.17
C GLY A 286 -0.41 -5.42 -14.10
N LEU A 287 -1.70 -5.47 -14.44
CA LEU A 287 -2.40 -4.45 -15.22
C LEU A 287 -2.99 -3.39 -14.27
N ARG A 288 -2.48 -2.17 -14.34
CA ARG A 288 -2.66 -1.14 -13.31
C ARG A 288 -3.59 0.00 -13.70
N ARG A 289 -3.72 0.31 -15.00
CA ARG A 289 -4.51 1.45 -15.48
C ARG A 289 -5.11 1.20 -16.85
N THR A 290 -6.38 1.59 -17.05
CA THR A 290 -7.04 1.67 -18.37
C THR A 290 -6.32 2.69 -19.26
N ILE A 291 -6.10 2.35 -20.53
CA ILE A 291 -5.61 3.30 -21.54
C ILE A 291 -6.81 3.79 -22.37
N GLU A 292 -6.98 5.10 -22.42
CA GLU A 292 -8.07 5.72 -23.17
C GLU A 292 -7.84 5.64 -24.68
N LYS A 293 -8.91 5.78 -25.47
CA LYS A 293 -8.80 5.87 -26.92
C LYS A 293 -8.04 7.15 -27.33
N GLY A 294 -7.29 7.08 -28.43
CA GLY A 294 -6.51 8.20 -28.95
C GLY A 294 -5.02 7.88 -29.00
N ASN A 295 -4.19 8.91 -28.95
CA ASN A 295 -2.74 8.75 -28.86
C ASN A 295 -2.37 8.02 -27.57
N ILE A 296 -1.43 7.10 -27.68
CA ILE A 296 -0.87 6.36 -26.56
C ILE A 296 0.57 6.82 -26.36
N THR A 297 0.84 7.38 -25.20
CA THR A 297 2.14 7.85 -24.78
C THR A 297 2.92 6.76 -24.03
N TYR A 298 4.24 6.94 -23.91
CA TYR A 298 5.08 6.04 -23.12
C TYR A 298 4.64 6.02 -21.65
N ALA A 299 4.29 7.18 -21.09
CA ALA A 299 3.77 7.28 -19.73
C ALA A 299 2.49 6.45 -19.53
N GLU A 300 1.57 6.46 -20.49
CA GLU A 300 0.34 5.66 -20.41
C GLU A 300 0.63 4.16 -20.43
N LEU A 301 1.56 3.69 -21.27
CA LEU A 301 1.97 2.28 -21.31
C LEU A 301 2.63 1.83 -20.00
N ILE A 302 3.61 2.59 -19.50
CA ILE A 302 4.28 2.26 -18.23
C ILE A 302 3.30 2.36 -17.06
N THR A 303 2.39 3.33 -17.05
CA THR A 303 1.38 3.39 -15.99
C THR A 303 0.39 2.22 -16.07
N ALA A 304 0.08 1.72 -17.27
CA ALA A 304 -0.80 0.58 -17.46
C ALA A 304 -0.15 -0.75 -17.08
N GLN A 305 1.15 -0.92 -17.32
CA GLN A 305 1.93 -2.10 -16.96
C GLN A 305 3.35 -1.71 -16.48
N PRO A 306 3.51 -1.29 -15.21
CA PRO A 306 4.78 -0.78 -14.67
C PRO A 306 5.74 -1.86 -14.16
N PHE A 307 5.32 -3.13 -14.13
CA PHE A 307 6.07 -4.26 -13.56
C PHE A 307 6.13 -5.42 -14.55
#